data_AF-A0A329LVG6-F1
#
_entry.id   AF-A0A329LVG6-F1
#
_cell.length_a   1.000
_cell.length_b   1.000
_cell.length_c   1.000
_cell.angle_alpha   90.00
_cell.angle_beta   90.00
_cell.angle_gamma   90.00
#
_symmetry.space_group_name_H-M   'P 1'
#
loop_
_entity.id
_entity.type
_entity.pdbx_description
1 polymer ?
#
loop_
_entity_poly.entity_id
_entity_poly.type
_entity_poly.pdbx_seq_one_letter_code
_entity_poly.pdbx_strand_id
1 'polypeptide(L)'
;MEELLGTGDDDERDRPLAPAEPDPVLAEILTGACWRELGAARDDLARARQRYAASVDAARTAGLSWGEIGRVLGVSRQQLHRRFSRRASP
;
A
#
# COMPACT_ATOMS: atom_id res chain seq x y z
N MET A 1 -18.91 34.39 -65.25
CA MET A 1 -18.04 35.16 -64.36
C MET A 1 -18.78 35.24 -63.05
N GLU A 2 -18.07 35.00 -61.94
CA GLU A 2 -18.54 34.94 -60.54
C GLU A 2 -19.29 33.66 -60.16
N GLU A 3 -19.05 32.98 -59.04
CA GLU A 3 -18.02 32.96 -57.98
C GLU A 3 -18.30 31.61 -57.26
N LEU A 4 -17.34 30.70 -57.18
CA LEU A 4 -16.44 30.50 -56.03
C LEU A 4 -17.15 30.22 -54.68
N LEU A 5 -17.05 28.95 -54.27
CA LEU A 5 -16.88 28.45 -52.89
C LEU A 5 -17.97 28.73 -51.85
N GLY A 6 -18.56 27.65 -51.36
CA GLY A 6 -19.33 27.65 -50.12
C GLY A 6 -19.61 26.25 -49.59
N THR A 7 -18.65 25.32 -49.67
CA THR A 7 -18.65 24.10 -48.86
C THR A 7 -18.45 24.52 -47.40
N GLY A 8 -19.53 24.93 -46.76
CA GLY A 8 -19.57 25.17 -45.32
C GLY A 8 -19.95 23.89 -44.62
N ASP A 9 -18.94 23.10 -44.27
CA ASP A 9 -18.99 22.02 -43.29
C ASP A 9 -19.49 22.55 -41.92
N ASP A 10 -20.78 22.87 -41.81
CA ASP A 10 -21.41 23.40 -40.60
C ASP A 10 -21.80 22.30 -39.59
N ASP A 11 -21.70 21.02 -39.96
CA ASP A 11 -22.07 19.87 -39.12
C ASP A 11 -21.00 19.48 -38.07
N GLU A 12 -19.77 20.00 -38.16
CA GLU A 12 -18.67 19.60 -37.25
C GLU A 12 -18.77 20.29 -35.86
N ARG A 13 -19.53 21.39 -35.75
CA ARG A 13 -19.55 22.24 -34.54
C ARG A 13 -20.43 21.73 -33.40
N ASP A 14 -21.36 20.82 -33.67
CA ASP A 14 -22.33 20.31 -32.70
C ASP A 14 -22.07 18.84 -32.32
N ARG A 15 -20.85 18.35 -32.59
CA ARG A 15 -20.44 17.02 -32.16
C ARG A 15 -20.41 17.03 -30.62
N PRO A 16 -21.23 16.20 -29.93
CA PRO A 16 -21.20 16.14 -28.47
C PRO A 16 -19.77 15.87 -28.02
N LEU A 17 -19.22 16.75 -27.18
CA LEU A 17 -17.94 16.48 -26.54
C LEU A 17 -18.13 15.15 -25.81
N ALA A 18 -17.53 14.07 -26.32
CA ALA A 18 -17.54 12.80 -25.62
C ALA A 18 -17.12 13.09 -24.17
N PRO A 19 -17.87 12.62 -23.15
CA PRO A 19 -17.54 12.93 -21.78
C PRO A 19 -16.08 12.55 -21.59
N ALA A 20 -15.25 13.55 -21.27
CA ALA A 20 -13.83 13.31 -21.02
C ALA A 20 -13.77 12.16 -20.02
N GLU A 21 -13.16 11.04 -20.43
CA GLU A 21 -13.03 9.88 -19.53
C GLU A 21 -12.45 10.40 -18.22
N PRO A 22 -13.08 10.11 -17.08
CA PRO A 22 -12.62 10.64 -15.81
C PRO A 22 -11.18 10.21 -15.63
N ASP A 23 -10.30 11.17 -15.29
CA ASP A 23 -8.90 10.90 -15.03
C ASP A 23 -8.81 9.68 -14.09
N PRO A 24 -8.15 8.59 -14.51
CA PRO A 24 -8.15 7.34 -13.76
C PRO A 24 -7.57 7.51 -12.35
N VAL A 25 -6.64 8.46 -12.17
CA VAL A 25 -6.09 8.81 -10.87
C VAL A 25 -7.14 9.51 -10.02
N LEU A 26 -7.91 10.44 -10.60
CA LEU A 26 -9.01 11.08 -9.90
C LEU A 26 -10.13 10.09 -9.58
N ALA A 27 -10.46 9.15 -10.47
CA ALA A 27 -11.45 8.11 -10.20
C ALA A 27 -11.02 7.20 -9.04
N GLU A 28 -9.75 6.81 -8.98
CA GLU A 28 -9.19 6.01 -7.89
C GLU A 28 -9.20 6.77 -6.55
N ILE A 29 -8.87 8.07 -6.58
CA ILE A 29 -8.90 8.94 -5.39
C ILE A 29 -10.34 9.18 -4.92
N LEU A 30 -11.26 9.50 -5.83
CA LEU A 30 -12.66 9.84 -5.54
C LEU A 30 -13.48 8.63 -5.07
N THR A 31 -13.16 7.41 -5.52
CA THR A 31 -13.78 6.18 -5.02
C THR A 31 -13.32 5.80 -3.61
N GLY A 32 -12.25 6.43 -3.09
CA GLY A 32 -11.67 6.14 -1.78
C GLY A 32 -11.11 4.72 -1.64
N ALA A 33 -10.98 3.98 -2.75
CA ALA A 33 -10.47 2.61 -2.76
C ALA A 33 -8.99 2.58 -2.34
N CYS A 34 -8.17 3.46 -2.93
CA CYS A 34 -6.75 3.59 -2.61
C CYS A 34 -6.51 3.90 -1.12
N TRP A 35 -7.29 4.84 -0.56
CA TRP A 35 -7.18 5.20 0.86
C TRP A 35 -7.56 4.06 1.81
N ARG A 36 -8.62 3.30 1.48
CA ARG A 36 -9.03 2.12 2.27
C ARG A 36 -7.99 1.02 2.19
N GLU A 37 -7.44 0.76 1.01
CA GLU A 37 -6.39 -0.24 0.81
C GLU A 37 -5.13 0.14 1.61
N LEU A 38 -4.72 1.41 1.59
CA LEU A 38 -3.60 1.88 2.39
C LEU A 38 -3.86 1.70 3.90
N GLY A 39 -5.09 1.96 4.35
CA GLY A 39 -5.52 1.69 5.72
C GLY A 39 -5.43 0.20 6.07
N ALA A 40 -5.92 -0.67 5.21
CA ALA A 40 -5.87 -2.12 5.37
C ALA A 40 -4.42 -2.62 5.45
N ALA A 41 -3.55 -2.18 4.54
CA ALA A 41 -2.14 -2.53 4.51
C ALA A 41 -1.39 -2.09 5.79
N ARG A 42 -1.71 -0.89 6.29
CA ARG A 42 -1.16 -0.41 7.57
C ARG A 42 -1.58 -1.32 8.73
N ASP A 43 -2.85 -1.69 8.77
CA ASP A 43 -3.40 -2.52 9.84
C ASP A 43 -2.83 -3.95 9.78
N ASP A 44 -2.65 -4.51 8.57
CA ASP A 44 -1.95 -5.77 8.36
C ASP A 44 -0.50 -5.73 8.80
N LEU A 45 0.22 -4.65 8.48
CA LEU A 45 1.58 -4.45 8.96
C LEU A 45 1.63 -4.38 10.49
N ALA A 46 0.67 -3.70 11.13
CA ALA A 46 0.57 -3.65 12.59
C ALA A 46 0.31 -5.04 13.19
N ARG A 47 -0.66 -5.80 12.64
CA ARG A 47 -0.95 -7.18 13.04
C ARG A 47 0.27 -8.09 12.89
N ALA A 48 0.97 -7.99 11.77
CA ALA A 48 2.17 -8.79 11.51
C ALA A 48 3.29 -8.49 12.50
N ARG A 49 3.52 -7.20 12.83
CA ARG A 49 4.52 -6.78 13.82
C ARG A 49 4.18 -7.28 15.23
N GLN A 50 2.90 -7.22 15.62
CA GLN A 50 2.45 -7.72 16.93
C GLN A 50 2.64 -9.24 17.03
N ARG A 51 2.21 -9.99 16.01
CA ARG A 51 2.39 -11.45 15.96
C ARG A 51 3.86 -11.84 16.01
N TYR A 52 4.72 -11.13 15.27
CA TYR A 52 6.17 -11.34 15.31
C TYR A 52 6.72 -11.15 16.73
N ALA A 53 6.36 -10.06 17.41
CA ALA A 53 6.82 -9.80 18.77
C ALA A 53 6.33 -10.87 19.75
N ALA A 54 5.03 -11.19 19.73
CA ALA A 54 4.44 -12.23 20.57
C ALA A 54 5.08 -13.61 20.35
N SER A 55 5.44 -13.94 19.10
CA SER A 55 6.13 -15.20 18.79
C SER A 55 7.55 -15.24 19.36
N VAL A 56 8.27 -14.11 19.30
CA VAL A 56 9.60 -14.00 19.92
C VAL A 56 9.50 -14.15 21.44
N ASP A 57 8.52 -13.50 22.07
CA ASP A 57 8.31 -13.59 23.52
C ASP A 57 7.91 -15.01 23.94
N ALA A 58 6.99 -15.65 23.21
CA ALA A 58 6.61 -17.04 23.45
C ALA A 58 7.81 -18.00 23.31
N ALA A 59 8.65 -17.82 22.30
CA ALA A 59 9.86 -18.61 22.12
C ALA A 59 10.87 -18.40 23.27
N ARG A 60 10.99 -17.18 23.79
CA ARG A 60 11.82 -16.88 24.96
C ARG A 60 11.27 -17.54 26.22
N THR A 61 9.96 -17.49 26.46
CA THR A 61 9.32 -18.18 27.58
C THR A 61 9.45 -19.70 27.48
N ALA A 62 9.47 -20.25 26.25
CA ALA A 62 9.74 -21.66 26.00
C ALA A 62 11.23 -22.05 26.18
N GLY A 63 12.12 -21.09 26.48
CA GLY A 63 13.52 -21.33 26.77
C GLY A 63 14.48 -21.26 25.57
N LEU A 64 13.99 -20.96 24.36
CA LEU A 64 14.87 -20.86 23.19
C LEU A 64 15.87 -19.71 23.35
N SER A 65 17.13 -19.95 22.97
CA SER A 65 18.15 -18.91 22.96
C SER A 65 17.91 -17.90 21.83
N TRP A 66 18.44 -16.69 21.99
CA TRP A 66 18.40 -15.66 20.93
C TRP A 66 19.00 -16.13 19.60
N GLY A 67 19.97 -17.05 19.64
CA GLY A 67 20.60 -17.59 18.43
C GLY A 67 19.67 -18.53 17.67
N GLU A 68 18.94 -19.38 18.38
CA GLU A 68 17.95 -20.30 17.78
C GLU A 68 16.79 -19.53 17.18
N ILE A 69 16.24 -18.55 17.93
CA ILE A 69 15.17 -17.67 17.44
C ILE A 69 15.65 -16.92 16.19
N GLY A 70 16.89 -16.41 16.20
CA GLY A 70 17.48 -15.73 15.05
C GLY A 70 17.59 -16.61 13.81
N ARG A 71 18.04 -17.86 13.98
CA ARG A 71 18.11 -18.83 12.87
C ARG A 71 16.74 -19.11 12.27
N VAL A 72 15.70 -19.32 13.09
CA VAL A 72 14.34 -19.56 12.60
C VAL A 72 13.77 -18.36 11.85
N LEU A 73 14.05 -17.14 12.33
CA LEU A 73 13.52 -15.90 11.75
C LEU A 73 14.39 -15.33 10.62
N GLY A 74 15.54 -15.94 10.31
CA GLY A 74 16.48 -15.45 9.31
C GLY A 74 17.17 -14.13 9.69
N VAL A 75 17.30 -13.83 10.99
CA VAL A 75 17.90 -12.58 11.50
C VAL A 75 19.06 -12.86 12.45
N SER A 76 19.95 -11.87 12.61
CA SER A 76 21.07 -12.03 13.53
C SER A 76 20.64 -12.00 15.00
N ARG A 77 21.34 -12.76 15.85
CA ARG A 77 21.16 -12.75 17.32
C ARG A 77 21.23 -11.34 17.90
N GLN A 78 22.17 -10.53 17.40
CA GLN A 78 22.40 -9.16 17.89
C GLN A 78 21.21 -8.25 17.58
N GLN A 79 20.58 -8.41 16.41
CA GLN A 79 19.38 -7.67 16.02
C GLN A 79 18.20 -7.99 16.94
N LEU A 80 17.98 -9.28 17.25
CA LEU A 80 16.95 -9.69 18.20
C LEU A 80 17.25 -9.16 19.60
N HIS A 81 18.48 -9.34 20.07
CA HIS A 81 18.87 -8.88 21.39
C HIS A 81 18.66 -7.37 21.52
N ARG A 82 19.16 -6.54 20.60
CA ARG A 82 18.95 -5.08 20.62
C ARG A 82 17.47 -4.68 20.64
N ARG A 83 16.61 -5.42 19.93
CA ARG A 83 15.19 -5.09 19.78
C ARG A 83 14.34 -5.54 20.97
N PHE A 84 14.68 -6.67 21.58
CA PHE A 84 13.83 -7.33 22.59
C PHE A 84 14.47 -7.40 23.99
N SER A 85 15.79 -7.23 24.15
CA SER A 85 16.44 -7.29 25.48
C SER A 85 15.98 -6.18 26.42
N ARG A 86 15.73 -4.97 25.89
CA ARG A 86 15.23 -3.82 26.67
C ARG A 86 13.76 -3.93 27.09
N ARG A 87 13.00 -4.90 26.54
CA ARG A 87 11.60 -5.14 26.91
C ARG A 87 11.44 -6.17 28.03
N ALA A 88 12.51 -6.89 28.37
CA ALA A 88 12.50 -8.00 29.33
C ALA A 88 13.00 -7.62 30.73
N SER A 89 13.22 -6.32 31.00
CA SER A 89 13.50 -5.85 32.37
C SER A 89 12.17 -5.52 33.07
N PRO A 90 11.95 -6.02 34.30
CA PRO A 90 10.76 -5.70 35.11
C PRO A 90 10.67 -4.22 35.48
#